data_AF-A0AAW2W960-F1
#
_entry.id   AF-A0AAW2W960-F1
#
_cell.length_a   1.000
_cell.length_b   1.000
_cell.length_c   1.000
_cell.angle_alpha   90.00
_cell.angle_beta   90.00
_cell.angle_gamma   90.00
#
_symmetry.space_group_name_H-M   'P 1'
#
loop_
_entity.id
_entity.type
_entity.pdbx_description
1 polymer ?
#
loop_
_entity_poly.entity_id
_entity_poly.type
_entity_poly.pdbx_seq_one_letter_code
_entity_poly.pdbx_strand_id
1 'polypeptide(L)'
;MNAGISNATNTRKHIETLLRKSRDVKGAVHECKLSYESVIGSLNSALSEVRDDKEYLTATYDLKIASTDNIERCAKAVASGKVKDETILSGNKVVPIFGMSAYNAVDKLMH
;
A
#
# COMPACT_ATOMS: atom_id res chain seq x y z
N MET A 1 8.80 -2.81 -7.17
CA MET A 1 7.32 -2.77 -7.21
C MET A 1 6.67 -4.11 -6.91
N ASN A 2 6.99 -5.20 -7.64
CA ASN A 2 6.39 -6.54 -7.42
C ASN A 2 6.38 -7.03 -5.97
N ALA A 3 7.48 -6.87 -5.22
CA ALA A 3 7.54 -7.23 -3.80
C ALA A 3 6.51 -6.43 -2.95
N GLY A 4 6.37 -5.14 -3.23
CA GLY A 4 5.36 -4.28 -2.60
C GLY A 4 3.94 -4.70 -2.96
N ILE A 5 3.66 -5.02 -4.23
CA ILE A 5 2.35 -5.50 -4.70
C ILE A 5 1.98 -6.82 -4.00
N SER A 6 2.93 -7.76 -3.94
CA SER A 6 2.73 -9.05 -3.29
C SER A 6 2.43 -8.90 -1.79
N ASN A 7 3.24 -8.08 -1.08
CA ASN A 7 3.03 -7.80 0.34
C ASN A 7 1.67 -7.14 0.58
N ALA A 8 1.35 -6.08 -0.15
CA ALA A 8 0.08 -5.36 -0.05
C ALA A 8 -1.12 -6.27 -0.33
N THR A 9 -1.02 -7.13 -1.34
CA THR A 9 -2.07 -8.12 -1.68
C THR A 9 -2.28 -9.13 -0.57
N ASN A 10 -1.20 -9.65 0.02
CA ASN A 10 -1.29 -10.61 1.12
C ASN A 10 -1.91 -9.98 2.37
N THR A 11 -1.52 -8.75 2.71
CA THR A 11 -2.13 -8.01 3.83
C THR A 11 -3.60 -7.71 3.57
N ARG A 12 -3.98 -7.30 2.35
CA ARG A 12 -5.39 -7.10 1.96
C ARG A 12 -6.22 -8.37 2.11
N LYS A 13 -5.70 -9.54 1.68
CA LYS A 13 -6.38 -10.84 1.84
C LYS A 13 -6.59 -11.20 3.32
N HIS A 14 -5.62 -10.90 4.17
CA HIS A 14 -5.76 -11.07 5.62
C HIS A 14 -6.87 -10.16 6.19
N ILE A 15 -6.88 -8.90 5.79
CA ILE A 15 -7.92 -7.92 6.15
C ILE A 15 -9.32 -8.40 5.73
N GLU A 16 -9.47 -8.91 4.50
CA GLU A 16 -10.74 -9.49 4.03
C GLU A 16 -11.19 -10.67 4.89
N THR A 17 -10.25 -11.51 5.32
CA THR A 17 -10.53 -12.65 6.21
C THR A 17 -10.96 -12.17 7.60
N LEU A 18 -10.30 -11.14 8.15
CA LEU A 18 -10.66 -10.51 9.43
C LEU A 18 -12.08 -9.92 9.39
N LEU A 19 -12.43 -9.18 8.33
CA LEU A 19 -13.75 -8.56 8.17
C LEU A 19 -14.90 -9.57 8.12
N ARG A 20 -14.63 -10.79 7.64
CA ARG A 20 -15.61 -11.89 7.66
C ARG A 20 -15.80 -12.50 9.04
N LYS A 21 -14.75 -12.46 9.89
CA LYS A 21 -14.72 -13.14 11.20
C LYS A 21 -15.17 -12.26 12.36
N SER A 22 -14.96 -10.94 12.30
CA SER A 22 -15.21 -10.04 13.43
C SER A 22 -16.13 -8.88 13.10
N ARG A 23 -17.12 -8.62 13.97
CA ARG A 23 -18.04 -7.47 13.85
C ARG A 23 -17.50 -6.19 14.50
N ASP A 24 -16.59 -6.31 15.47
CA ASP A 24 -16.25 -5.22 16.40
C ASP A 24 -15.16 -4.26 15.89
N VAL A 25 -14.41 -4.65 14.84
CA VAL A 25 -13.32 -3.84 14.26
C VAL A 25 -13.63 -3.36 12.83
N LYS A 26 -14.90 -3.43 12.41
CA LYS A 26 -15.29 -3.20 11.01
C LYS A 26 -14.84 -1.85 10.46
N GLY A 27 -14.96 -0.76 11.21
CA GLY A 27 -14.60 0.58 10.71
C GLY A 27 -13.12 0.69 10.33
N ALA A 28 -12.22 0.53 11.32
CA ALA A 28 -10.79 0.67 11.10
C ALA A 28 -10.22 -0.36 10.12
N VAL A 29 -10.70 -1.61 10.19
CA VAL A 29 -10.23 -2.68 9.29
C VAL A 29 -10.76 -2.49 7.87
N HIS A 30 -11.96 -1.94 7.69
CA HIS A 30 -12.49 -1.61 6.37
C HIS A 30 -11.71 -0.45 5.73
N GLU A 31 -11.37 0.58 6.50
CA GLU A 31 -10.49 1.67 6.04
C GLU A 31 -9.13 1.14 5.60
N CYS A 32 -8.57 0.17 6.32
CA CYS A 32 -7.38 -0.52 5.89
C CYS A 32 -7.56 -1.28 4.58
N LYS A 33 -8.69 -1.97 4.38
CA LYS A 33 -8.98 -2.64 3.09
C LYS A 33 -8.89 -1.65 1.93
N LEU A 34 -9.58 -0.52 2.03
CA LEU A 34 -9.61 0.51 0.99
C LEU A 34 -8.20 1.09 0.75
N SER A 35 -7.47 1.37 1.83
CA SER A 35 -6.08 1.82 1.78
C SER A 35 -5.19 0.85 1.00
N TYR A 36 -5.25 -0.45 1.29
CA TYR A 36 -4.46 -1.45 0.56
C TYR A 36 -4.90 -1.62 -0.89
N GLU A 37 -6.19 -1.45 -1.20
CA GLU A 37 -6.67 -1.43 -2.60
C GLU A 37 -6.05 -0.25 -3.37
N SER A 38 -6.00 0.95 -2.78
CA SER A 38 -5.34 2.12 -3.38
C SER A 38 -3.84 1.92 -3.53
N VAL A 39 -3.15 1.36 -2.52
CA VAL A 39 -1.72 1.00 -2.61
C VAL A 39 -1.47 0.07 -3.80
N ILE A 40 -2.25 -1.01 -3.93
CA ILE A 40 -2.07 -1.97 -5.01
C ILE A 40 -2.32 -1.31 -6.37
N GLY A 41 -3.34 -0.45 -6.47
CA GLY A 41 -3.63 0.33 -7.67
C GLY A 41 -2.44 1.19 -8.09
N SER A 42 -1.95 2.06 -7.21
CA SER A 42 -0.81 2.94 -7.48
C SER A 42 0.47 2.17 -7.79
N LEU A 43 0.76 1.06 -7.10
CA LEU A 43 1.94 0.25 -7.39
C LEU A 43 1.87 -0.45 -8.77
N ASN A 44 0.68 -0.88 -9.19
CA ASN A 44 0.48 -1.44 -10.52
C ASN A 44 0.55 -0.38 -11.62
N SER A 45 -0.02 0.80 -11.37
CA SER A 45 0.04 1.95 -12.28
C SER A 45 1.49 2.36 -12.54
N ALA A 46 2.25 2.63 -11.48
CA ALA A 46 3.68 2.92 -11.58
C ALA A 46 4.49 1.83 -12.29
N LEU A 47 4.12 0.56 -12.13
CA LEU A 47 4.79 -0.55 -12.82
C LEU A 47 4.54 -0.53 -14.32
N SER A 48 3.29 -0.27 -14.73
CA SER A 48 2.90 -0.11 -16.13
C SER A 48 3.63 1.08 -16.75
N GLU A 49 3.59 2.23 -16.09
CA GLU A 49 4.20 3.47 -16.56
C GLU A 49 5.72 3.33 -16.77
N VAL A 50 6.42 2.63 -15.87
CA VAL A 50 7.86 2.36 -16.03
C VAL A 50 8.14 1.37 -17.15
N ARG A 51 7.37 0.27 -17.22
CA ARG A 51 7.67 -0.86 -18.10
C ARG A 51 7.25 -0.60 -19.55
N ASP A 52 6.05 -0.03 -19.71
CA ASP A 52 5.35 0.01 -20.99
C ASP A 52 5.46 1.41 -21.61
N ASP A 53 5.33 2.47 -20.81
CA ASP A 53 5.18 3.84 -21.32
C ASP A 53 6.44 4.72 -21.15
N LYS A 54 7.35 4.33 -20.24
CA LYS A 54 8.51 5.11 -19.79
C LYS A 54 8.15 6.46 -19.18
N GLU A 55 6.96 6.56 -18.57
CA GLU A 55 6.50 7.74 -17.87
C GLU A 55 7.03 7.80 -16.43
N TYR A 56 8.34 8.05 -16.29
CA TYR A 56 9.00 8.00 -14.98
C TYR A 56 8.53 9.06 -13.98
N LEU A 57 8.07 10.22 -14.46
CA LEU A 57 7.50 11.27 -13.60
C LEU A 57 6.15 10.83 -13.01
N THR A 58 5.27 10.26 -13.83
CA THR A 58 3.99 9.72 -13.37
C THR A 58 4.23 8.56 -12.40
N ALA A 59 5.18 7.68 -12.72
CA ALA A 59 5.49 6.53 -11.88
C ALA A 59 6.04 6.91 -10.51
N THR A 60 6.91 7.92 -10.45
CA THR A 60 7.43 8.43 -9.17
C THR A 60 6.33 9.09 -8.34
N TYR A 61 5.36 9.77 -8.96
CA TYR A 61 4.19 10.30 -8.26
C TYR A 61 3.33 9.18 -7.64
N ASP A 62 3.01 8.16 -8.41
CA ASP A 62 2.21 7.02 -7.95
C ASP A 62 2.91 6.23 -6.83
N LEU A 63 4.21 6.01 -6.94
CA LEU A 63 5.02 5.37 -5.90
C LEU A 63 5.00 6.17 -4.60
N LYS A 64 5.05 7.50 -4.69
CA LYS A 64 5.00 8.38 -3.53
C LYS A 64 3.66 8.27 -2.83
N ILE A 65 2.55 8.41 -3.57
CA ILE A 65 1.18 8.26 -3.02
C ILE A 65 0.96 6.89 -2.39
N ALA A 66 1.42 5.81 -3.04
CA ALA A 66 1.33 4.46 -2.49
C ALA A 66 2.07 4.34 -1.14
N SER A 67 3.21 5.01 -1.02
CA SER A 67 4.11 4.92 0.14
C SER A 67 3.76 5.89 1.27
N THR A 68 2.97 6.93 0.99
CA THR A 68 2.54 7.93 1.97
C THR A 68 1.03 7.89 2.16
N ASP A 69 0.28 8.55 1.29
CA ASP A 69 -1.10 8.95 1.55
C ASP A 69 -2.02 7.73 1.66
N ASN A 70 -1.84 6.80 0.73
CA ASN A 70 -2.65 5.58 0.68
C ASN A 70 -2.44 4.75 1.95
N ILE A 71 -1.21 4.51 2.40
CA ILE A 71 -0.93 3.66 3.56
C ILE A 71 -1.20 4.39 4.89
N GLU A 72 -0.97 5.71 4.94
CA GLU A 72 -1.14 6.52 6.15
C GLU A 72 -2.61 6.52 6.58
N ARG A 73 -3.54 6.43 5.62
CA ARG A 73 -4.96 6.20 5.89
C ARG A 73 -5.20 4.97 6.77
N CYS A 74 -4.62 3.81 6.43
CA CYS A 74 -4.73 2.62 7.27
C CYS A 74 -4.02 2.80 8.61
N ALA A 75 -2.82 3.39 8.63
CA ALA A 75 -2.07 3.64 9.85
C ALA A 75 -2.86 4.50 10.87
N LYS A 76 -3.51 5.56 10.40
CA LYS A 76 -4.41 6.41 11.19
C LYS A 76 -5.64 5.63 11.66
N ALA A 77 -6.24 4.84 10.78
CA ALA A 77 -7.43 4.04 11.11
C ALA A 77 -7.14 3.00 12.20
N VAL A 78 -6.03 2.26 12.12
CA VAL A 78 -5.66 1.28 13.16
C VAL A 78 -5.31 1.93 14.48
N ALA A 79 -4.66 3.09 14.47
CA ALA A 79 -4.35 3.85 15.68
C ALA A 79 -5.63 4.31 16.38
N SER A 80 -6.54 4.96 15.64
CA SER A 80 -7.83 5.44 16.15
C SER A 80 -8.73 4.30 16.62
N GLY A 81 -8.77 3.20 15.87
CA GLY A 81 -9.54 2.00 16.20
C GLY A 81 -8.87 1.07 17.21
N LYS A 82 -7.68 1.41 17.71
CA LYS A 82 -6.87 0.58 18.62
C LYS A 82 -6.66 -0.86 18.13
N VAL A 83 -6.56 -1.04 16.81
CA VAL A 83 -6.37 -2.35 16.17
C VAL A 83 -4.92 -2.78 16.38
N LYS A 84 -4.72 -3.97 16.95
CA LYS A 84 -3.39 -4.55 17.25
C LYS A 84 -3.05 -5.77 16.38
N ASP A 85 -3.67 -5.88 15.21
CA ASP A 85 -3.39 -6.98 14.29
C ASP A 85 -1.98 -6.85 13.71
N GLU A 86 -1.12 -7.83 14.03
CA GLU A 86 0.31 -7.79 13.67
C GLU A 86 0.53 -7.81 12.16
N THR A 87 -0.32 -8.49 11.40
CA THR A 87 -0.21 -8.55 9.93
C THR A 87 -0.48 -7.18 9.33
N ILE A 88 -1.54 -6.49 9.78
CA ILE A 88 -1.85 -5.12 9.31
C ILE A 88 -0.73 -4.16 9.70
N LEU A 89 -0.28 -4.20 10.96
CA LEU A 89 0.78 -3.32 11.46
C LEU A 89 2.12 -3.56 10.74
N SER A 90 2.45 -4.81 10.43
CA SER A 90 3.63 -5.18 9.65
C SER A 90 3.53 -4.67 8.22
N GLY A 91 2.39 -4.91 7.55
CA GLY A 91 2.16 -4.41 6.20
C GLY A 91 2.30 -2.88 6.10
N ASN A 92 1.77 -2.15 7.09
CA ASN A 92 1.83 -0.68 7.12
C ASN A 92 3.26 -0.14 7.23
N LYS A 93 4.19 -0.94 7.76
CA LYS A 93 5.62 -0.61 7.83
C LYS A 93 6.38 -1.06 6.59
N VAL A 94 6.05 -2.23 6.06
CA VAL A 94 6.82 -2.88 4.99
C VAL A 94 6.49 -2.31 3.60
N VAL A 95 5.22 -2.04 3.31
CA VAL A 95 4.79 -1.50 2.01
C VAL A 95 5.53 -0.20 1.65
N PRO A 96 5.66 0.80 2.55
CA PRO A 96 6.38 2.03 2.25
C PRO A 96 7.86 1.82 1.93
N ILE A 97 8.49 0.83 2.55
CA ILE A 97 9.90 0.50 2.27
C ILE A 97 10.04 0.05 0.82
N PHE A 98 9.16 -0.85 0.35
CA PHE A 98 9.19 -1.30 -1.04
C PHE A 98 8.82 -0.19 -2.03
N GLY A 99 7.83 0.63 -1.70
CA GLY A 99 7.40 1.74 -2.56
C GLY A 99 8.47 2.82 -2.68
N MET A 100 9.07 3.27 -1.58
CA MET A 100 10.15 4.27 -1.60
C MET A 100 11.45 3.73 -2.21
N SER A 101 11.76 2.45 -2.02
CA SER A 101 12.89 1.84 -2.71
C SER A 101 12.70 1.83 -4.23
N ALA A 102 11.47 1.57 -4.69
CA ALA A 102 11.13 1.65 -6.11
C ALA A 102 11.15 3.10 -6.60
N TYR A 103 10.63 4.06 -5.82
CA TYR A 103 10.69 5.50 -6.14
C TYR A 103 12.13 5.92 -6.45
N ASN A 104 13.07 5.64 -5.53
CA ASN A 104 14.47 6.01 -5.70
C ASN A 104 15.14 5.34 -6.92
N ALA A 105 14.65 4.17 -7.33
CA ALA A 105 15.15 3.48 -8.52
C ALA A 105 14.63 4.13 -9.81
N VAL A 106 13.36 4.53 -9.84
CA VAL A 106 12.73 5.17 -11.01
C VAL A 106 13.19 6.62 -11.16
N ASP A 107 13.37 7.35 -10.06
CA ASP A 107 13.88 8.72 -10.06
C ASP A 107 15.27 8.82 -10.74
N LYS A 108 16.12 7.80 -10.55
CA LYS A 108 17.41 7.68 -11.25
C LYS A 108 17.30 7.42 -12.76
N LEU A 109 16.13 7.07 -13.28
CA LEU A 109 15.89 6.93 -14.72
C LEU A 109 15.45 8.25 -15.36
N MET A 110 15.11 9.26 -14.53
CA MET A 110 14.77 10.61 -14.98
C MET A 110 16.00 11.51 -15.16
N HIS A 111 17.14 11.12 -14.57
CA HIS A 111 18.38 11.89 -14.50
C HIS A 111 19.54 11.10 -15.11
#